data_AF-A0A9D5G9W3-F1
#
_entry.id   AF-A0A9D5G9W3-F1
#
_cell.length_a   1.000
_cell.length_b   1.000
_cell.length_c   1.000
_cell.angle_alpha   90.00
_cell.angle_beta   90.00
_cell.angle_gamma   90.00
#
_symmetry.space_group_name_H-M   'P 1'
#
loop_
_entity.id
_entity.type
_entity.pdbx_description
1 polymer ?
#
loop_
_entity_poly.entity_id
_entity_poly.type
_entity_poly.pdbx_seq_one_letter_code
_entity_poly.pdbx_strand_id
1 'polypeptide(L)'
;MPRTRRSRRVLPALALALGCAALGPDILHAALAAAAGSLFEAAPFGLAAELVPRRWHFGAQLAGCGCAGRVPGALSLAATALCWIAFGPPVALARFGAGLAVMRFTPPRHDVGPTPGAPPDALDALLVLAPCAAAATAGVSALLPIAPHLTREPLGPLIAFALGMALGTIAPCATAAVAIAAALAPHVSAAAAGLLLTGGLVQIPGAMRRCARRSDAVCAAAVAARFGLAAALALLAQRGAAGFVNPRLLPLIVLGALLALASACRALLSTRRRTVPASGDGSRPWPSGALVPVIMLGALAAGSPVPRERVSATQLVDAYPGERLSFVGTVQRGNGGASMLERYEITCCRADAAPIVIRLTSRLPLIDGTWVAASGVLASSARGLALRLGQWKAVAPPADPFVYR
;
A
#
# COMPACT_ATOMS: atom_id res chain seq x y z
N MET A 1 44.50 -7.60 8.94
CA MET A 1 43.38 -8.36 9.53
C MET A 1 42.03 -7.71 9.21
N PRO A 2 41.17 -8.30 8.35
CA PRO A 2 39.87 -7.73 7.98
C PRO A 2 38.71 -8.42 8.74
N ARG A 3 38.49 -8.09 10.03
CA ARG A 3 37.41 -8.69 10.86
C ARG A 3 36.22 -7.76 11.17
N THR A 4 36.22 -6.49 10.77
CA THR A 4 35.22 -5.50 11.24
C THR A 4 33.96 -5.34 10.37
N ARG A 5 33.85 -6.02 9.22
CA ARG A 5 32.68 -5.85 8.31
C ARG A 5 31.49 -6.78 8.57
N ARG A 6 31.66 -7.90 9.31
CA ARG A 6 30.55 -8.85 9.60
C ARG A 6 29.62 -8.36 10.71
N SER A 7 30.13 -7.70 11.76
CA SER A 7 29.30 -7.27 12.92
C SER A 7 28.26 -6.20 12.57
N ARG A 8 28.56 -5.29 11.64
CA ARG A 8 27.63 -4.21 11.22
C ARG A 8 26.36 -4.70 10.51
N ARG A 9 26.31 -5.95 10.04
CA ARG A 9 25.13 -6.51 9.36
C ARG A 9 24.19 -7.28 10.28
N VAL A 10 24.71 -7.79 11.39
CA VAL A 10 23.91 -8.55 12.37
C VAL A 10 23.02 -7.60 13.16
N LEU A 11 23.52 -6.43 13.55
CA LEU A 11 22.78 -5.42 14.31
C LEU A 11 21.44 -4.99 13.69
N PRO A 12 21.35 -4.58 12.41
CA PRO A 12 20.06 -4.17 11.83
C PRO A 12 19.08 -5.34 11.65
N ALA A 13 19.58 -6.54 11.32
CA ALA A 13 18.73 -7.73 11.20
C ALA A 13 18.21 -8.20 12.57
N LEU A 14 19.06 -8.13 13.60
CA LEU A 14 18.69 -8.42 14.98
C LEU A 14 17.72 -7.36 15.52
N ALA A 15 17.95 -6.08 15.25
CA ALA A 15 17.04 -5.01 15.65
C ALA A 15 15.67 -5.14 14.97
N LEU A 16 15.64 -5.53 13.69
CA LEU A 16 14.39 -5.83 12.99
C LEU A 16 13.71 -7.06 13.60
N ALA A 17 14.44 -8.14 13.86
CA ALA A 17 13.88 -9.36 14.45
C ALA A 17 13.35 -9.12 15.87
N LEU A 18 14.08 -8.38 16.71
CA LEU A 18 13.65 -7.97 18.05
C LEU A 18 12.45 -7.02 17.97
N GLY A 19 12.43 -6.10 17.00
CA GLY A 19 11.28 -5.24 16.74
C GLY A 19 10.04 -6.04 16.34
N CYS A 20 10.18 -7.02 15.46
CA CYS A 20 9.09 -7.93 15.09
C CYS A 20 8.62 -8.78 16.28
N ALA A 21 9.54 -9.24 17.14
CA ALA A 21 9.22 -10.02 18.33
C ALA A 21 8.55 -9.19 19.43
N ALA A 22 8.78 -7.88 19.47
CA ALA A 22 8.15 -6.96 20.41
C ALA A 22 6.72 -6.55 20.01
N LEU A 23 6.32 -6.81 18.76
CA LEU A 23 4.97 -6.54 18.27
C LEU A 23 4.05 -7.72 18.59
N GLY A 24 2.81 -7.43 18.97
CA GLY A 24 1.78 -8.45 19.07
C GLY A 24 1.57 -9.16 17.71
N PRO A 25 1.21 -10.45 17.70
CA PRO A 25 1.06 -11.24 16.48
C PRO A 25 0.06 -10.61 15.49
N ASP A 26 -1.00 -9.97 15.99
CA ASP A 26 -1.99 -9.28 15.17
C ASP A 26 -1.41 -8.06 14.44
N ILE A 27 -0.56 -7.28 15.11
CA ILE A 27 0.11 -6.11 14.54
C ILE A 27 1.12 -6.55 13.49
N LEU A 28 1.88 -7.62 13.78
CA LEU A 28 2.86 -8.16 12.84
C LEU A 28 2.16 -8.73 11.59
N HIS A 29 1.07 -9.47 11.75
CA HIS A 29 0.28 -9.96 10.63
C HIS A 29 -0.32 -8.81 9.80
N ALA A 30 -0.90 -7.80 10.44
CA ALA A 30 -1.41 -6.62 9.74
C ALA A 30 -0.31 -5.85 8.99
N ALA A 31 0.86 -5.71 9.61
CA ALA A 31 2.01 -5.05 8.99
C ALA A 31 2.56 -5.81 7.78
N LEU A 32 2.69 -7.14 7.89
CA LEU A 32 3.10 -7.99 6.79
C LEU A 32 2.05 -8.02 5.67
N ALA A 33 0.77 -8.00 6.01
CA ALA A 33 -0.32 -7.93 5.06
C ALA A 33 -0.34 -6.61 4.29
N ALA A 34 -0.22 -5.48 4.99
CA ALA A 34 -0.13 -4.16 4.37
C ALA A 34 1.13 -4.02 3.50
N ALA A 35 2.25 -4.61 3.94
CA ALA A 35 3.48 -4.67 3.15
C ALA A 35 3.30 -5.49 1.87
N ALA A 36 2.65 -6.65 1.96
CA ALA A 36 2.32 -7.47 0.81
C ALA A 36 1.40 -6.73 -0.17
N GLY A 37 0.32 -6.10 0.32
CA GLY A 37 -0.55 -5.26 -0.50
C GLY A 37 0.20 -4.14 -1.21
N SER A 38 1.01 -3.38 -0.47
CA SER A 38 1.84 -2.29 -1.03
C SER A 38 2.81 -2.79 -2.11
N LEU A 39 3.38 -3.99 -1.94
CA LEU A 39 4.25 -4.62 -2.93
C LEU A 39 3.50 -4.99 -4.21
N PHE A 40 2.33 -5.61 -4.06
CA PHE A 40 1.51 -6.01 -5.20
C PHE A 40 0.94 -4.80 -5.95
N GLU A 41 0.61 -3.72 -5.26
CA GLU A 41 0.15 -2.46 -5.85
C GLU A 41 1.29 -1.69 -6.54
N ALA A 42 2.51 -1.73 -5.99
CA ALA A 42 3.68 -1.07 -6.57
C ALA A 42 4.31 -1.85 -7.73
N ALA A 43 4.12 -3.17 -7.78
CA ALA A 43 4.75 -4.05 -8.77
C ALA A 43 4.51 -3.64 -10.23
N PRO A 44 3.27 -3.31 -10.68
CA PRO A 44 3.02 -2.90 -12.06
C PRO A 44 3.86 -1.67 -12.46
N PHE A 45 4.02 -0.71 -11.55
CA PHE A 45 4.78 0.52 -11.81
C PHE A 45 6.28 0.26 -11.88
N GLY A 46 6.81 -0.56 -10.97
CA GLY A 46 8.22 -0.97 -11.01
C GLY A 46 8.57 -1.72 -12.30
N LEU A 47 7.72 -2.69 -12.68
CA LEU A 47 7.90 -3.50 -13.88
C LEU A 47 7.72 -2.69 -15.16
N ALA A 48 6.77 -1.76 -15.20
CA ALA A 48 6.62 -0.84 -16.33
C ALA A 48 7.87 0.01 -16.52
N ALA A 49 8.46 0.56 -15.44
CA ALA A 49 9.67 1.36 -15.51
C ALA A 49 10.89 0.58 -16.04
N GLU A 50 11.00 -0.72 -15.76
CA GLU A 50 12.04 -1.62 -16.29
C GLU A 50 11.89 -1.85 -17.81
N LEU A 51 10.65 -1.91 -18.31
CA LEU A 51 10.34 -2.24 -19.70
C LEU A 51 10.31 -1.01 -20.63
N VAL A 52 10.11 0.19 -20.08
CA VAL A 52 10.05 1.45 -20.86
C VAL A 52 11.40 1.79 -21.52
N PRO A 53 11.42 2.24 -22.79
CA PRO A 53 12.66 2.63 -23.47
C PRO A 53 13.41 3.77 -22.78
N ARG A 54 14.74 3.78 -22.88
CA ARG A 54 15.61 4.70 -22.13
C ARG A 54 15.24 6.18 -22.22
N ARG A 55 14.83 6.64 -23.40
CA ARG A 55 14.43 8.04 -23.65
C ARG A 55 13.22 8.50 -22.83
N TRP A 56 12.43 7.58 -22.29
CA TRP A 56 11.23 7.85 -21.51
C TRP A 56 11.40 7.54 -20.01
N HIS A 57 12.58 7.10 -19.54
CA HIS A 57 12.75 6.72 -18.14
C HIS A 57 12.46 7.85 -17.15
N PHE A 58 12.77 9.09 -17.50
CA PHE A 58 12.46 10.24 -16.65
C PHE A 58 10.94 10.40 -16.46
N GLY A 59 10.18 10.38 -17.56
CA GLY A 59 8.71 10.41 -17.51
C GLY A 59 8.12 9.21 -16.79
N ALA A 60 8.66 8.01 -16.99
CA ALA A 60 8.22 6.81 -16.29
C ALA A 60 8.49 6.87 -14.77
N GLN A 61 9.60 7.49 -14.35
CA GLN A 61 9.89 7.72 -12.92
C GLN A 61 8.93 8.73 -12.29
N LEU A 62 8.53 9.78 -13.03
CA LEU A 62 7.50 10.72 -12.59
C LEU A 62 6.11 10.07 -12.53
N ALA A 63 5.77 9.19 -13.47
CA ALA A 63 4.48 8.51 -13.49
C ALA A 63 4.36 7.34 -12.48
N GLY A 64 5.48 6.84 -11.95
CA GLY A 64 5.51 5.71 -11.01
C GLY A 64 5.22 6.09 -9.55
N CYS A 65 5.30 5.13 -8.64
CA CYS A 65 5.03 5.28 -7.19
C CYS A 65 6.08 6.06 -6.38
N GLY A 66 7.18 6.49 -7.01
CA GLY A 66 8.31 7.13 -6.31
C GLY A 66 9.17 6.16 -5.48
N CYS A 67 9.05 4.85 -5.72
CA CYS A 67 9.74 3.78 -4.98
C CYS A 67 11.21 3.60 -5.38
N ALA A 68 11.59 3.96 -6.61
CA ALA A 68 12.95 3.81 -7.12
C ALA A 68 13.20 4.78 -8.28
N GLY A 69 14.30 5.53 -8.23
CA GLY A 69 14.64 6.48 -9.27
C GLY A 69 15.79 7.40 -8.89
N ARG A 70 16.24 8.19 -9.87
CA ARG A 70 17.15 9.32 -9.61
C ARG A 70 16.37 10.56 -9.15
N VAL A 71 15.06 10.56 -9.38
CA VAL A 71 14.14 11.63 -9.06
C VAL A 71 13.61 11.43 -7.63
N PRO A 72 13.56 12.49 -6.79
CA PRO A 72 12.88 12.43 -5.50
C PRO A 72 11.45 11.90 -5.66
N GLY A 73 11.07 10.93 -4.83
CA GLY A 73 9.74 10.34 -4.86
C GLY A 73 8.61 11.36 -4.69
N ALA A 74 8.87 12.50 -4.04
CA ALA A 74 7.93 13.61 -3.94
C ALA A 74 7.47 14.21 -5.29
N LEU A 75 8.22 13.98 -6.37
CA LEU A 75 7.87 14.39 -7.73
C LEU A 75 7.02 13.34 -8.48
N SER A 76 6.76 12.19 -7.86
CA SER A 76 5.81 11.20 -8.39
C SER A 76 4.43 11.83 -8.56
N LEU A 77 3.89 11.82 -9.78
CA LEU A 77 2.56 12.30 -10.09
C LEU A 77 1.49 11.57 -9.28
N ALA A 78 1.66 10.25 -9.08
CA ALA A 78 0.75 9.47 -8.24
C ALA A 78 0.79 9.95 -6.78
N ALA A 79 1.99 10.22 -6.23
CA ALA A 79 2.12 10.73 -4.87
C ALA A 79 1.59 12.16 -4.74
N THR A 80 1.83 13.02 -5.72
CA THR A 80 1.33 14.40 -5.74
C THR A 80 -0.19 14.44 -5.85
N ALA A 81 -0.78 13.63 -6.74
CA ALA A 81 -2.24 13.53 -6.89
C ALA A 81 -2.88 13.01 -5.60
N LEU A 82 -2.32 11.95 -5.00
CA LEU A 82 -2.80 11.44 -3.73
C LEU A 82 -2.69 12.49 -2.62
N CYS A 83 -1.59 13.25 -2.59
CA CYS A 83 -1.38 14.30 -1.59
C CYS A 83 -2.37 15.45 -1.79
N TRP A 84 -2.71 15.76 -3.04
CA TRP A 84 -3.70 16.78 -3.39
C TRP A 84 -5.08 16.39 -2.90
N ILE A 85 -5.48 15.13 -3.12
CA ILE A 85 -6.78 14.63 -2.68
C ILE A 85 -6.86 14.60 -1.14
N ALA A 86 -5.79 14.13 -0.47
CA ALA A 86 -5.79 13.96 0.98
C ALA A 86 -5.58 15.25 1.79
N PHE A 87 -4.78 16.19 1.29
CA PHE A 87 -4.33 17.38 2.04
C PHE A 87 -4.56 18.70 1.30
N GLY A 88 -5.11 18.66 0.10
CA GLY A 88 -5.39 19.82 -0.72
C GLY A 88 -4.23 20.29 -1.61
N PRO A 89 -4.53 21.20 -2.56
CA PRO A 89 -3.56 21.76 -3.50
C PRO A 89 -2.30 22.37 -2.85
N PRO A 90 -2.40 23.19 -1.79
CA PRO A 90 -1.23 23.89 -1.25
C PRO A 90 -0.15 22.94 -0.74
N VAL A 91 -0.55 21.88 -0.01
CA VAL A 91 0.37 20.89 0.55
C VAL A 91 1.02 20.06 -0.56
N ALA A 92 0.24 19.66 -1.56
CA ALA A 92 0.75 18.91 -2.71
C ALA A 92 1.78 19.72 -3.51
N LEU A 93 1.49 20.99 -3.80
CA LEU A 93 2.39 21.89 -4.51
C LEU A 93 3.65 22.21 -3.71
N ALA A 94 3.53 22.45 -2.40
CA ALA A 94 4.69 22.66 -1.52
C ALA A 94 5.62 21.44 -1.50
N ARG A 95 5.04 20.23 -1.40
CA ARG A 95 5.81 18.98 -1.42
C ARG A 95 6.46 18.71 -2.78
N PHE A 96 5.76 18.98 -3.88
CA PHE A 96 6.31 18.89 -5.23
C PHE A 96 7.47 19.90 -5.42
N GLY A 97 7.27 21.14 -4.98
CA GLY A 97 8.30 22.19 -4.97
C GLY A 97 9.53 21.82 -4.13
N ALA A 98 9.33 21.20 -2.97
CA ALA A 98 10.43 20.65 -2.16
C ALA A 98 11.18 19.55 -2.92
N GLY A 99 10.48 18.69 -3.66
CA GLY A 99 11.09 17.70 -4.54
C GLY A 99 11.96 18.33 -5.63
N LEU A 100 11.48 19.41 -6.26
CA LEU A 100 12.23 20.17 -7.26
C LEU A 100 13.47 20.84 -6.63
N ALA A 101 13.32 21.40 -5.44
CA ALA A 101 14.42 22.00 -4.69
C ALA A 101 15.49 20.94 -4.34
N VAL A 102 15.09 19.78 -3.81
CA VAL A 102 16.02 18.67 -3.54
C VAL A 102 16.72 18.23 -4.83
N MET A 103 16.00 18.10 -5.94
CA MET A 103 16.60 17.73 -7.22
C MET A 103 17.59 18.78 -7.76
N ARG A 104 17.33 20.08 -7.51
CA ARG A 104 18.17 21.21 -7.98
C ARG A 104 19.38 21.46 -7.10
N PHE A 105 19.22 21.41 -5.78
CA PHE A 105 20.24 21.81 -4.81
C PHE A 105 21.06 20.64 -4.27
N THR A 106 20.56 19.41 -4.39
CA THR A 106 21.37 18.23 -4.07
C THR A 106 22.06 17.79 -5.36
N PRO A 107 23.40 17.89 -5.46
CA PRO A 107 24.09 17.45 -6.66
C PRO A 107 23.70 16.00 -6.95
N PRO A 108 23.45 15.63 -8.23
CA PRO A 108 23.17 14.26 -8.58
C PRO A 108 24.36 13.43 -8.11
N ARG A 109 24.19 12.69 -7.00
CA ARG A 109 25.27 11.87 -6.43
C ARG A 109 25.74 10.93 -7.54
N HIS A 110 26.87 11.28 -8.16
CA HIS A 110 27.59 10.45 -9.14
C HIS A 110 28.21 9.21 -8.51
N ASP A 111 28.01 9.01 -7.21
CA ASP A 111 28.58 7.92 -6.45
C ASP A 111 27.96 6.56 -6.81
N VAL A 112 28.63 5.92 -7.79
CA VAL A 112 28.82 4.47 -7.91
C VAL A 112 27.50 3.68 -7.90
N GLY A 113 26.56 4.07 -8.75
CA GLY A 113 25.48 3.19 -9.21
C GLY A 113 25.98 2.25 -10.32
N PRO A 114 25.21 1.21 -10.69
CA PRO A 114 25.53 0.39 -11.86
C PRO A 114 25.79 1.32 -13.06
N THR A 115 26.74 0.91 -13.92
CA THR A 115 27.24 1.68 -15.08
C THR A 115 26.17 2.60 -15.67
N PRO A 116 26.45 3.91 -15.86
CA PRO A 116 25.48 4.87 -16.38
C PRO A 116 24.80 4.29 -17.63
N GLY A 117 23.53 3.91 -17.49
CA GLY A 117 22.74 3.27 -18.54
C GLY A 117 22.04 1.96 -18.13
N ALA A 118 22.44 1.25 -17.09
CA ALA A 118 21.69 0.06 -16.68
C ALA A 118 20.26 0.45 -16.23
N PRO A 119 19.19 -0.15 -16.79
CA PRO A 119 17.83 0.12 -16.33
C PRO A 119 17.69 -0.28 -14.85
N PRO A 120 16.85 0.43 -14.08
CA PRO A 120 16.57 0.04 -12.70
C PRO A 120 15.94 -1.36 -12.68
N ASP A 121 16.48 -2.27 -11.86
CA ASP A 121 15.90 -3.60 -11.66
C ASP A 121 14.64 -3.47 -10.77
N ALA A 122 13.47 -3.79 -11.33
CA ALA A 122 12.20 -3.71 -10.60
C ALA A 122 12.18 -4.65 -9.39
N LEU A 123 12.88 -5.80 -9.47
CA LEU A 123 12.93 -6.76 -8.38
C LEU A 123 13.73 -6.21 -7.20
N ASP A 124 14.83 -5.52 -7.45
CA ASP A 124 15.60 -4.86 -6.39
C ASP A 124 14.77 -3.76 -5.70
N ALA A 125 13.98 -3.01 -6.48
CA ALA A 125 13.07 -2.01 -5.93
C ALA A 125 12.01 -2.66 -5.01
N LEU A 126 11.41 -3.78 -5.44
CA LEU A 126 10.40 -4.51 -4.66
C LEU A 126 11.01 -5.17 -3.40
N LEU A 127 12.20 -5.74 -3.49
CA LEU A 127 12.90 -6.34 -2.34
C LEU A 127 13.24 -5.29 -1.26
N VAL A 128 13.49 -4.05 -1.66
CA VAL A 128 13.69 -2.92 -0.74
C VAL A 128 12.36 -2.42 -0.18
N LEU A 129 11.31 -2.41 -0.99
CA LEU A 129 9.98 -1.95 -0.60
C LEU A 129 9.38 -2.79 0.53
N ALA A 130 9.60 -4.11 0.52
CA ALA A 130 9.02 -5.06 1.47
C ALA A 130 9.35 -4.75 2.95
N PRO A 131 10.63 -4.67 3.38
CA PRO A 131 10.97 -4.36 4.76
C PRO A 131 10.59 -2.93 5.15
N CYS A 132 10.64 -1.98 4.22
CA CYS A 132 10.23 -0.59 4.46
C CYS A 132 8.72 -0.47 4.71
N ALA A 133 7.90 -1.17 3.92
CA ALA A 133 6.46 -1.20 4.10
C ALA A 133 6.09 -1.87 5.44
N ALA A 134 6.72 -3.01 5.76
CA ALA A 134 6.49 -3.69 7.04
C ALA A 134 6.88 -2.81 8.24
N ALA A 135 8.04 -2.15 8.18
CA ALA A 135 8.50 -1.25 9.24
C ALA A 135 7.60 -0.01 9.40
N ALA A 136 7.14 0.57 8.29
CA ALA A 136 6.26 1.72 8.31
C ALA A 136 4.89 1.37 8.91
N THR A 137 4.28 0.24 8.49
CA THR A 137 2.99 -0.20 9.06
C THR A 137 3.13 -0.57 10.52
N ALA A 138 4.17 -1.31 10.91
CA ALA A 138 4.44 -1.61 12.31
C ALA A 138 4.59 -0.34 13.16
N GLY A 139 5.32 0.65 12.64
CA GLY A 139 5.50 1.94 13.32
C GLY A 139 4.18 2.70 13.51
N VAL A 140 3.31 2.71 12.49
CA VAL A 140 1.97 3.33 12.58
C VAL A 140 1.09 2.61 13.60
N SER A 141 1.04 1.28 13.54
CA SER A 141 0.27 0.47 14.48
C SER A 141 0.76 0.59 15.92
N ALA A 142 2.06 0.83 16.13
CA ALA A 142 2.62 1.12 17.44
C ALA A 142 2.34 2.57 17.90
N LEU A 143 2.25 3.53 16.98
CA LEU A 143 2.01 4.94 17.28
C LEU A 143 0.55 5.22 17.67
N LEU A 144 -0.41 4.56 17.00
CA LEU A 144 -1.85 4.79 17.17
C LEU A 144 -2.34 4.67 18.63
N PRO A 145 -1.95 3.65 19.42
CA PRO A 145 -2.35 3.55 20.83
C PRO A 145 -1.78 4.67 21.73
N ILE A 146 -0.63 5.23 21.36
CA ILE A 146 0.10 6.22 22.18
C ILE A 146 -0.28 7.66 21.77
N ALA A 147 -0.88 7.83 20.58
CA ALA A 147 -1.36 9.11 20.05
C ALA A 147 -2.14 9.98 21.06
N PRO A 148 -3.10 9.45 21.85
CA PRO A 148 -3.86 10.26 22.81
C PRO A 148 -3.01 10.81 23.97
N HIS A 149 -1.89 10.15 24.27
CA HIS A 149 -0.94 10.60 25.30
C HIS A 149 -0.01 11.67 24.73
N LEU A 150 0.45 11.50 23.50
CA LEU A 150 1.30 12.48 22.80
C LEU A 150 0.58 13.81 22.53
N THR A 151 -0.74 13.85 22.47
CA THR A 151 -1.46 15.11 22.25
C THR A 151 -1.69 15.90 23.54
N ARG A 152 -1.53 15.28 24.72
CA ARG A 152 -1.77 15.92 26.02
C ARG A 152 -0.53 16.60 26.60
N GLU A 153 0.66 16.12 26.25
CA GLU A 153 1.93 16.66 26.73
C GLU A 153 2.37 17.88 25.89
N PRO A 154 2.94 18.93 26.51
CA PRO A 154 3.35 20.15 25.80
C PRO A 154 4.45 19.89 24.74
N LEU A 155 5.31 18.89 24.96
CA LEU A 155 6.33 18.47 24.00
C LEU A 155 5.86 17.39 23.02
N GLY A 156 4.66 16.86 23.23
CA GLY A 156 4.17 15.72 22.48
C GLY A 156 3.98 15.96 20.97
N PRO A 157 3.56 17.14 20.49
CA PRO A 157 3.54 17.45 19.06
C PRO A 157 4.93 17.42 18.40
N LEU A 158 5.97 17.89 19.11
CA LEU A 158 7.35 17.86 18.61
C LEU A 158 7.86 16.43 18.49
N ILE A 159 7.58 15.59 19.50
CA ILE A 159 7.92 14.16 19.49
C ILE A 159 7.18 13.44 18.36
N ALA A 160 5.88 13.69 18.22
CA ALA A 160 5.08 13.14 17.13
C ALA A 160 5.63 13.55 15.77
N PHE A 161 6.00 14.82 15.58
CA PHE A 161 6.62 15.31 14.34
C PHE A 161 7.95 14.61 14.05
N ALA A 162 8.82 14.46 15.05
CA ALA A 162 10.10 13.76 14.91
C ALA A 162 9.91 12.28 14.56
N LEU A 163 8.95 11.60 15.20
CA LEU A 163 8.57 10.22 14.86
C LEU A 163 8.02 10.12 13.44
N GLY A 164 7.18 11.07 13.03
CA GLY A 164 6.69 11.20 11.67
C GLY A 164 7.83 11.33 10.66
N MET A 165 8.81 12.19 10.94
CA MET A 165 10.02 12.32 10.10
C MET A 165 10.80 11.00 10.02
N ALA A 166 11.01 10.32 11.14
CA ALA A 166 11.69 9.03 11.14
C ALA A 166 10.93 8.00 10.27
N LEU A 167 9.61 7.90 10.42
CA LEU A 167 8.75 7.05 9.59
C LEU A 167 8.82 7.42 8.11
N GLY A 168 8.83 8.71 7.77
CA GLY A 168 8.91 9.17 6.39
C GLY A 168 10.27 8.85 5.74
N THR A 169 11.38 8.88 6.49
CA THR A 169 12.69 8.48 5.96
C THR A 169 12.81 6.98 5.65
N ILE A 170 12.00 6.15 6.32
CA ILE A 170 11.95 4.69 6.09
C ILE A 170 10.78 4.26 5.22
N ALA A 171 9.88 5.20 4.86
CA ALA A 171 8.70 4.91 4.06
C ALA A 171 9.12 4.30 2.71
N PRO A 172 8.46 3.22 2.27
CA PRO A 172 8.87 2.46 1.10
C PRO A 172 8.83 3.28 -0.19
N CYS A 173 7.90 4.24 -0.26
CA CYS A 173 7.74 5.13 -1.40
C CYS A 173 6.96 6.38 -1.00
N ALA A 174 6.93 7.36 -1.92
CA ALA A 174 6.23 8.61 -1.67
C ALA A 174 4.71 8.43 -1.59
N THR A 175 4.12 7.56 -2.42
CA THR A 175 2.68 7.27 -2.36
C THR A 175 2.28 6.65 -1.02
N ALA A 176 3.03 5.65 -0.56
CA ALA A 176 2.81 5.04 0.76
C ALA A 176 3.00 6.06 1.89
N ALA A 177 4.01 6.93 1.79
CA ALA A 177 4.20 7.99 2.77
C ALA A 177 2.98 8.93 2.83
N VAL A 178 2.43 9.35 1.69
CA VAL A 178 1.20 10.15 1.65
C VAL A 178 0.02 9.40 2.27
N ALA A 179 -0.18 8.13 1.91
CA ALA A 179 -1.27 7.32 2.43
C ALA A 179 -1.19 7.16 3.96
N ILE A 180 0.01 6.88 4.48
CA ILE A 180 0.24 6.77 5.92
C ILE A 180 0.01 8.11 6.61
N ALA A 181 0.50 9.21 6.04
CA ALA A 181 0.23 10.53 6.58
C ALA A 181 -1.27 10.82 6.61
N ALA A 182 -2.02 10.45 5.57
CA ALA A 182 -3.47 10.67 5.49
C ALA A 182 -4.20 9.87 6.57
N ALA A 183 -3.79 8.63 6.82
CA ALA A 183 -4.34 7.81 7.89
C ALA A 183 -3.97 8.34 9.29
N LEU A 184 -2.79 8.95 9.45
CA LEU A 184 -2.33 9.51 10.73
C LEU A 184 -2.93 10.89 11.02
N ALA A 185 -3.26 11.69 10.00
CA ALA A 185 -3.64 13.09 10.15
C ALA A 185 -4.82 13.35 11.10
N PRO A 186 -5.89 12.51 11.13
CA PRO A 186 -6.99 12.65 12.09
C PRO A 186 -6.60 12.41 13.54
N HIS A 187 -5.53 11.65 13.78
CA HIS A 187 -5.11 11.23 15.12
C HIS A 187 -3.92 12.04 15.64
N VAL A 188 -2.94 12.31 14.77
CA VAL A 188 -1.66 12.94 15.12
C VAL A 188 -1.17 13.80 13.94
N SER A 189 -1.76 14.98 13.75
CA SER A 189 -1.45 15.85 12.61
C SER A 189 0.04 16.24 12.53
N ALA A 190 0.72 16.38 13.68
CA ALA A 190 2.15 16.65 13.73
C ALA A 190 3.01 15.50 13.16
N ALA A 191 2.65 14.25 13.44
CA ALA A 191 3.34 13.09 12.86
C ALA A 191 3.08 12.98 11.36
N ALA A 192 1.85 13.22 10.91
CA ALA A 192 1.54 13.29 9.48
C ALA A 192 2.39 14.36 8.78
N ALA A 193 2.53 15.56 9.36
CA ALA A 193 3.36 16.64 8.80
C ALA A 193 4.85 16.25 8.70
N GLY A 194 5.44 15.69 9.76
CA GLY A 194 6.83 15.21 9.73
C GLY A 194 7.06 14.11 8.70
N LEU A 195 6.08 13.23 8.52
CA LEU A 195 6.11 12.15 7.54
C LEU A 195 6.01 12.68 6.11
N LEU A 196 5.12 13.63 5.82
CA LEU A 196 5.03 14.29 4.52
C LEU A 196 6.32 15.05 4.17
N LEU A 197 6.98 15.65 5.16
CA LEU A 197 8.21 16.44 4.99
C LEU A 197 9.42 15.60 4.58
N THR A 198 9.46 14.32 4.96
CA THR A 198 10.62 13.44 4.72
C THR A 198 10.32 12.36 3.69
N GLY A 199 9.08 11.87 3.64
CA GLY A 199 8.63 10.82 2.73
C GLY A 199 8.89 11.15 1.26
N GLY A 200 9.77 10.38 0.62
CA GLY A 200 10.12 10.60 -0.79
C GLY A 200 11.00 11.85 -1.07
N LEU A 201 11.38 12.61 -0.03
CA LEU A 201 12.35 13.71 -0.13
C LEU A 201 13.73 13.27 0.40
N VAL A 202 13.75 12.51 1.50
CA VAL A 202 14.96 11.98 2.12
C VAL A 202 14.96 10.47 1.99
N GLN A 203 15.76 9.92 1.08
CA GLN A 203 16.00 8.48 1.00
C GLN A 203 17.32 8.13 1.68
N ILE A 204 17.34 7.14 2.59
CA ILE A 204 18.56 6.65 3.23
C ILE A 204 19.42 5.91 2.17
N PRO A 205 20.48 6.51 1.62
CA PRO A 205 21.11 6.00 0.40
C PRO A 205 22.01 4.78 0.62
N GLY A 206 22.39 4.50 1.88
CA GLY A 206 23.52 3.62 2.21
C GLY A 206 23.19 2.22 2.74
N ALA A 207 21.95 1.98 3.20
CA ALA A 207 21.52 0.68 3.70
C ALA A 207 21.03 -0.22 2.56
N MET A 208 20.25 0.34 1.63
CA MET A 208 19.57 -0.39 0.56
C MET A 208 20.49 -0.77 -0.61
N ARG A 209 21.46 0.09 -0.98
CA ARG A 209 22.38 -0.14 -2.12
C ARG A 209 23.35 -1.32 -1.95
N ARG A 210 23.58 -1.79 -0.72
CA ARG A 210 24.51 -2.89 -0.42
C ARG A 210 23.91 -4.28 -0.63
N CYS A 211 22.58 -4.39 -0.70
CA CYS A 211 21.91 -5.64 -1.08
C CYS A 211 21.93 -5.84 -2.61
N ALA A 212 21.68 -4.78 -3.39
CA ALA A 212 21.65 -4.82 -4.85
C ALA A 212 23.01 -5.17 -5.51
N ARG A 213 24.15 -4.70 -4.94
CA ARG A 213 25.49 -4.98 -5.51
C ARG A 213 25.95 -6.45 -5.44
N ARG A 214 25.15 -7.37 -4.91
CA ARG A 214 25.54 -8.79 -4.73
C ARG A 214 24.91 -9.74 -5.75
N SER A 215 24.11 -9.24 -6.69
CA SER A 215 23.26 -10.07 -7.58
C SER A 215 23.88 -10.46 -8.92
N ASP A 216 25.12 -10.08 -9.24
CA ASP A 216 25.81 -10.55 -10.47
C ASP A 216 25.94 -12.08 -10.53
N ALA A 217 25.86 -12.76 -9.37
CA ALA A 217 25.92 -14.21 -9.27
C ALA A 217 24.60 -14.95 -9.54
N VAL A 218 23.47 -14.27 -9.84
CA VAL A 218 22.17 -14.96 -9.77
C VAL A 218 21.14 -14.57 -10.84
N CYS A 219 21.53 -14.65 -12.12
CA CYS A 219 20.59 -14.60 -13.24
C CYS A 219 19.42 -15.61 -13.09
N ALA A 220 19.70 -16.83 -12.63
CA ALA A 220 18.66 -17.86 -12.46
C ALA A 220 17.66 -17.50 -11.34
N ALA A 221 18.12 -16.96 -10.22
CA ALA A 221 17.26 -16.51 -9.13
C ALA A 221 16.40 -15.32 -9.51
N ALA A 222 17.00 -14.37 -10.23
CA ALA A 222 16.30 -13.18 -10.68
C ALA A 222 15.18 -13.51 -11.67
N VAL A 223 15.40 -14.52 -12.54
CA VAL A 223 14.39 -15.08 -13.43
C VAL A 223 13.32 -15.84 -12.64
N ALA A 224 13.70 -16.73 -11.72
CA ALA A 224 12.76 -17.47 -10.88
C ALA A 224 11.89 -16.55 -10.00
N ALA A 225 12.47 -15.49 -9.44
CA ALA A 225 11.77 -14.48 -8.66
C ALA A 225 10.74 -13.71 -9.48
N ARG A 226 11.07 -13.33 -10.73
CA ARG A 226 10.13 -12.67 -11.65
C ARG A 226 8.98 -13.61 -12.05
N PHE A 227 9.26 -14.89 -12.33
CA PHE A 227 8.22 -15.89 -12.57
C PHE A 227 7.33 -16.11 -11.33
N GLY A 228 7.94 -16.18 -10.14
CA GLY A 228 7.21 -16.27 -8.88
C GLY A 228 6.30 -15.07 -8.63
N LEU A 229 6.79 -13.86 -8.90
CA LEU A 229 5.98 -12.63 -8.83
C LEU A 229 4.82 -12.66 -9.84
N ALA A 230 5.07 -13.08 -11.09
CA ALA A 230 4.03 -13.21 -12.11
C ALA A 230 2.95 -14.22 -11.69
N ALA A 231 3.35 -15.38 -11.15
CA ALA A 231 2.44 -16.39 -10.64
C ALA A 231 1.63 -15.90 -9.43
N ALA A 232 2.25 -15.18 -8.50
CA ALA A 232 1.57 -14.60 -7.35
C ALA A 232 0.54 -13.54 -7.76
N LEU A 233 0.89 -12.64 -8.69
CA LEU A 233 -0.04 -11.63 -9.22
C LEU A 233 -1.19 -12.29 -10.02
N ALA A 234 -0.91 -13.33 -10.81
CA ALA A 234 -1.93 -14.08 -11.53
C ALA A 234 -2.89 -14.81 -10.57
N LEU A 235 -2.38 -15.41 -9.50
CA LEU A 235 -3.20 -16.05 -8.47
C LEU A 235 -4.10 -15.03 -7.75
N LEU A 236 -3.56 -13.86 -7.40
CA LEU A 236 -4.35 -12.76 -6.83
C LEU A 236 -5.44 -12.29 -7.79
N ALA A 237 -5.12 -12.17 -9.08
CA ALA A 237 -6.11 -11.80 -10.10
C ALA A 237 -7.22 -12.85 -10.24
N GLN A 238 -6.87 -14.14 -10.27
CA GLN A 238 -7.85 -15.24 -10.32
C GLN A 238 -8.76 -15.27 -9.08
N ARG A 239 -8.23 -14.90 -7.91
CA ARG A 239 -8.99 -14.81 -6.67
C ARG A 239 -9.74 -13.48 -6.49
N GLY A 240 -9.78 -12.63 -7.52
CA GLY A 240 -10.50 -11.35 -7.46
C GLY A 240 -9.89 -10.35 -6.48
N ALA A 241 -8.56 -10.31 -6.37
CA ALA A 241 -7.80 -9.46 -5.45
C ALA A 241 -7.98 -9.81 -3.96
N ALA A 242 -8.36 -11.05 -3.64
CA ALA A 242 -8.52 -11.52 -2.27
C ALA A 242 -7.31 -11.18 -1.38
N GLY A 243 -7.57 -10.38 -0.35
CA GLY A 243 -6.79 -10.27 0.88
C GLY A 243 -6.01 -8.97 1.02
N PHE A 244 -5.47 -8.47 -0.10
CA PHE A 244 -4.38 -7.49 -0.05
C PHE A 244 -4.52 -6.32 -1.00
N VAL A 245 -5.38 -6.41 -2.01
CA VAL A 245 -5.40 -5.41 -3.07
C VAL A 245 -6.83 -5.00 -3.35
N ASN A 246 -7.04 -3.69 -3.49
CA ASN A 246 -8.35 -3.16 -3.81
C ASN A 246 -8.85 -3.78 -5.14
N PRO A 247 -10.08 -4.28 -5.24
CA PRO A 247 -10.60 -4.92 -6.46
C PRO A 247 -10.60 -3.96 -7.67
N ARG A 248 -10.62 -2.65 -7.45
CA ARG A 248 -10.48 -1.65 -8.53
C ARG A 248 -9.10 -1.67 -9.18
N LEU A 249 -8.08 -2.19 -8.47
CA LEU A 249 -6.72 -2.37 -8.99
C LEU A 249 -6.56 -3.71 -9.71
N LEU A 250 -7.58 -4.57 -9.80
CA LEU A 250 -7.52 -5.84 -10.51
C LEU A 250 -6.96 -5.71 -11.95
N PRO A 251 -7.37 -4.72 -12.78
CA PRO A 251 -6.79 -4.53 -14.10
C PRO A 251 -5.28 -4.23 -14.05
N LEU A 252 -4.83 -3.48 -13.04
CA LEU A 252 -3.42 -3.17 -12.82
C LEU A 252 -2.64 -4.39 -12.33
N ILE A 253 -3.23 -5.25 -11.50
CA ILE A 253 -2.63 -6.53 -11.06
C ILE A 253 -2.44 -7.45 -12.27
N VAL A 254 -3.45 -7.59 -13.12
CA VAL A 254 -3.38 -8.39 -14.35
C VAL A 254 -2.27 -7.86 -15.26
N LEU A 255 -2.23 -6.54 -15.47
CA LEU A 255 -1.16 -5.89 -16.22
C LEU A 255 0.21 -6.15 -15.57
N GLY A 256 0.32 -6.05 -14.25
CA GLY A 256 1.52 -6.36 -13.49
C GLY A 256 2.00 -7.80 -13.69
N ALA A 257 1.09 -8.77 -13.68
CA ALA A 257 1.41 -10.18 -13.95
C ALA A 257 2.00 -10.36 -15.36
N LEU A 258 1.42 -9.71 -16.36
CA LEU A 258 1.91 -9.73 -17.74
C LEU A 258 3.28 -9.05 -17.87
N LEU A 259 3.50 -7.92 -17.20
CA LEU A 259 4.78 -7.21 -17.20
C LEU A 259 5.87 -8.02 -16.47
N ALA A 260 5.53 -8.71 -15.37
CA ALA A 260 6.43 -9.61 -14.65
C ALA A 260 6.82 -10.81 -15.51
N LEU A 261 5.87 -11.38 -16.24
CA LEU A 261 6.13 -12.47 -17.19
C LEU A 261 7.02 -11.98 -18.35
N ALA A 262 6.73 -10.81 -18.90
CA ALA A 262 7.53 -10.21 -19.97
C ALA A 262 8.97 -9.91 -19.51
N SER A 263 9.16 -9.40 -18.29
CA SER A 263 10.49 -9.16 -17.72
C SER A 263 11.24 -10.46 -17.47
N ALA A 264 10.56 -11.51 -16.97
CA ALA A 264 11.13 -12.85 -16.80
C ALA A 264 11.60 -13.44 -18.14
N CYS A 265 10.75 -13.38 -19.17
CA CYS A 265 11.07 -13.85 -20.52
C CYS A 265 12.25 -13.07 -21.12
N ARG A 266 12.28 -11.74 -20.97
CA ARG A 266 13.41 -10.91 -21.45
C ARG A 266 14.71 -11.28 -20.75
N ALA A 267 14.68 -11.47 -19.43
CA ALA A 267 15.84 -11.90 -18.65
C ALA A 267 16.33 -13.30 -19.12
N LEU A 268 15.43 -14.24 -19.33
CA LEU A 268 15.73 -15.58 -19.86
C LEU A 268 16.33 -15.54 -21.29
N LEU A 269 15.81 -14.69 -22.16
CA LEU A 269 16.34 -14.54 -23.52
C LEU A 269 17.71 -13.86 -23.52
N SER A 270 17.94 -12.89 -22.63
CA SER A 270 19.23 -12.22 -22.50
C SER A 270 20.33 -13.13 -21.95
N THR A 271 19.97 -14.06 -21.06
CA THR A 271 20.91 -15.06 -20.53
C THR A 271 21.28 -16.09 -21.59
N ARG A 272 20.34 -16.53 -22.43
CA ARG A 272 20.64 -17.40 -23.59
C ARG A 272 21.62 -16.77 -24.59
N ARG A 273 21.56 -15.46 -24.82
CA ARG A 273 22.46 -14.75 -25.75
C ARG A 273 23.87 -14.55 -25.18
N ARG A 274 24.03 -14.56 -23.85
CA ARG A 274 25.33 -14.56 -23.20
C ARG A 274 25.74 -16.00 -22.96
N THR A 275 26.17 -16.68 -24.02
CA THR A 275 26.92 -17.94 -23.92
C THR A 275 28.17 -17.68 -23.11
N VAL A 276 28.07 -17.85 -21.79
CA VAL A 276 29.23 -17.90 -20.90
C VAL A 276 30.00 -19.15 -21.34
N PRO A 277 31.28 -19.03 -21.74
CA PRO A 277 32.08 -20.20 -22.08
C PRO A 277 32.06 -21.15 -20.88
N ALA A 278 31.76 -22.42 -21.16
CA ALA A 278 31.59 -23.47 -20.17
C ALA A 278 32.91 -23.68 -19.41
N SER A 279 33.15 -22.94 -18.34
CA SER A 279 34.09 -23.36 -17.32
C SER A 279 33.44 -24.54 -16.59
N GLY A 280 33.91 -25.73 -16.92
CA GLY A 280 33.33 -27.04 -16.58
C GLY A 280 33.39 -27.43 -15.11
N ASP A 281 33.02 -26.53 -14.21
CA ASP A 281 32.91 -26.83 -12.79
C ASP A 281 31.42 -27.11 -12.47
N GLY A 282 31.04 -28.38 -12.63
CA GLY A 282 29.68 -28.92 -12.60
C GLY A 282 28.98 -28.93 -11.23
N SER A 283 29.38 -28.05 -10.31
CA SER A 283 28.89 -28.05 -8.93
C SER A 283 28.49 -26.64 -8.47
N ARG A 284 27.76 -25.88 -9.29
CA ARG A 284 27.09 -24.68 -8.79
C ARG A 284 25.77 -25.08 -8.14
N PRO A 285 25.68 -25.14 -6.80
CA PRO A 285 24.42 -25.42 -6.14
C PRO A 285 23.42 -24.37 -6.59
N TRP A 286 22.22 -24.83 -6.93
CA TRP A 286 21.09 -23.93 -7.12
C TRP A 286 21.02 -23.02 -5.89
N PRO A 287 20.91 -21.69 -6.08
CA PRO A 287 20.86 -20.76 -4.98
C PRO A 287 19.55 -21.00 -4.22
N SER A 288 19.57 -21.87 -3.22
CA SER A 288 18.41 -22.21 -2.38
C SER A 288 17.77 -20.98 -1.74
N GLY A 289 18.55 -19.90 -1.53
CA GLY A 289 18.04 -18.60 -1.07
C GLY A 289 17.18 -17.84 -2.09
N ALA A 290 17.19 -18.21 -3.37
CA ALA A 290 16.41 -17.57 -4.43
C ALA A 290 14.93 -17.97 -4.45
N LEU A 291 14.64 -19.16 -3.97
CA LEU A 291 13.27 -19.69 -3.89
C LEU A 291 12.54 -19.10 -2.67
N VAL A 292 13.28 -18.65 -1.65
CA VAL A 292 12.69 -18.11 -0.41
C VAL A 292 11.72 -16.94 -0.67
N PRO A 293 12.08 -15.88 -1.45
CA PRO A 293 11.13 -14.81 -1.74
C PRO A 293 9.90 -15.28 -2.53
N VAL A 294 10.08 -16.23 -3.45
CA VAL A 294 8.99 -16.81 -4.27
C VAL A 294 8.02 -17.61 -3.40
N ILE A 295 8.57 -18.47 -2.53
CA ILE A 295 7.80 -19.28 -1.59
C ILE A 295 7.10 -18.37 -0.58
N MET A 296 7.76 -17.33 -0.08
CA MET A 296 7.13 -16.37 0.84
C MET A 296 6.02 -15.55 0.18
N LEU A 297 6.23 -15.03 -1.04
CA LEU A 297 5.18 -14.33 -1.81
C LEU A 297 4.00 -15.25 -2.12
N GLY A 298 4.28 -16.49 -2.52
CA GLY A 298 3.28 -17.52 -2.77
C GLY A 298 2.50 -17.90 -1.51
N ALA A 299 3.19 -18.08 -0.38
CA ALA A 299 2.57 -18.40 0.90
C ALA A 299 1.74 -17.24 1.44
N LEU A 300 2.21 -15.99 1.29
CA LEU A 300 1.44 -14.79 1.63
C LEU A 300 0.17 -14.70 0.79
N ALA A 301 0.27 -14.84 -0.54
CA ALA A 301 -0.89 -14.81 -1.44
C ALA A 301 -1.86 -15.98 -1.23
N ALA A 302 -1.34 -17.17 -0.88
CA ALA A 302 -2.15 -18.37 -0.70
C ALA A 302 -2.85 -18.42 0.66
N GLY A 303 -2.14 -18.01 1.71
CA GLY A 303 -2.57 -18.12 3.11
C GLY A 303 -3.29 -16.89 3.66
N SER A 304 -3.43 -15.82 2.87
CA SER A 304 -4.15 -14.67 3.37
C SER A 304 -5.63 -14.96 3.51
N PRO A 305 -6.25 -14.58 4.63
CA PRO A 305 -7.70 -14.54 4.69
C PRO A 305 -8.20 -13.56 3.63
N VAL A 306 -9.35 -13.87 3.02
CA VAL A 306 -10.10 -12.89 2.24
C VAL A 306 -10.30 -11.68 3.16
N PRO A 307 -10.01 -10.44 2.72
CA PRO A 307 -10.10 -9.30 3.59
C PRO A 307 -11.57 -9.25 3.98
N ARG A 308 -11.84 -9.37 5.26
CA ARG A 308 -13.17 -9.07 5.78
C ARG A 308 -13.23 -7.56 5.86
N GLU A 309 -13.23 -6.91 4.70
CA GLU A 309 -13.82 -5.57 4.57
C GLU A 309 -15.26 -5.76 5.02
N ARG A 310 -15.49 -5.50 6.30
CA ARG A 310 -16.81 -5.17 6.76
C ARG A 310 -16.91 -3.71 6.37
N VAL A 311 -17.50 -3.40 5.21
CA VAL A 311 -18.16 -2.11 5.08
C VAL A 311 -19.12 -2.03 6.26
N SER A 312 -18.67 -1.31 7.29
CA SER A 312 -19.53 -0.89 8.35
C SER A 312 -20.51 0.07 7.71
N ALA A 313 -21.68 0.18 8.30
CA ALA A 313 -22.68 1.10 7.82
C ALA A 313 -22.06 2.52 7.62
N THR A 314 -21.01 2.90 8.38
CA THR A 314 -20.30 4.20 8.34
C THR A 314 -19.42 4.40 7.11
N GLN A 315 -18.85 3.37 6.50
CA GLN A 315 -17.83 3.55 5.46
C GLN A 315 -18.29 3.07 4.08
N LEU A 316 -19.30 3.72 3.49
CA LEU A 316 -19.82 3.34 2.16
C LEU A 316 -18.99 3.85 0.98
N VAL A 317 -18.07 4.79 1.21
CA VAL A 317 -17.24 5.41 0.16
C VAL A 317 -16.39 4.36 -0.58
N ASP A 318 -16.00 3.30 0.12
CA ASP A 318 -15.17 2.22 -0.42
C ASP A 318 -15.97 0.99 -0.84
N ALA A 319 -17.30 1.00 -0.66
CA ALA A 319 -18.15 -0.13 -0.96
C ALA A 319 -18.20 -0.45 -2.46
N TYR A 320 -18.39 -1.74 -2.79
CA TYR A 320 -18.47 -2.21 -4.18
C TYR A 320 -19.58 -3.27 -4.38
N PRO A 321 -20.03 -3.50 -5.64
CA PRO A 321 -21.02 -4.54 -5.93
C PRO A 321 -20.52 -5.94 -5.54
N GLY A 322 -21.35 -6.71 -4.86
CA GLY A 322 -21.04 -8.05 -4.37
C GLY A 322 -20.73 -8.10 -2.86
N GLU A 323 -20.49 -6.96 -2.23
CA GLU A 323 -20.13 -6.89 -0.82
C GLU A 323 -21.33 -7.08 0.11
N ARG A 324 -21.13 -7.77 1.24
CA ARG A 324 -22.18 -7.94 2.26
C ARG A 324 -22.22 -6.73 3.17
N LEU A 325 -23.40 -6.16 3.31
CA LEU A 325 -23.63 -5.01 4.18
C LEU A 325 -24.69 -5.34 5.23
N SER A 326 -24.41 -4.96 6.47
CA SER A 326 -25.41 -4.84 7.54
C SER A 326 -25.62 -3.37 7.85
N PHE A 327 -26.86 -2.90 7.70
CA PHE A 327 -27.23 -1.50 7.85
C PHE A 327 -28.42 -1.36 8.78
N VAL A 328 -28.32 -0.45 9.74
CA VAL A 328 -29.44 -0.07 10.61
C VAL A 328 -29.78 1.39 10.32
N GLY A 329 -31.03 1.67 9.99
CA GLY A 329 -31.47 3.02 9.68
C GLY A 329 -32.99 3.13 9.59
N THR A 330 -33.48 4.32 9.27
CA THR A 330 -34.89 4.61 9.07
C THR A 330 -35.29 4.39 7.62
N VAL A 331 -36.49 3.85 7.41
CA VAL A 331 -37.07 3.75 6.07
C VAL A 331 -37.45 5.13 5.57
N GLN A 332 -37.02 5.45 4.35
CA GLN A 332 -37.43 6.62 3.59
C GLN A 332 -37.98 6.18 2.23
N ARG A 333 -39.02 6.85 1.74
CA ARG A 333 -39.51 6.65 0.36
C ARG A 333 -38.94 7.72 -0.55
N GLY A 334 -38.16 7.28 -1.53
CA GLY A 334 -37.70 8.18 -2.59
C GLY A 334 -38.76 8.39 -3.67
N ASN A 335 -38.54 9.43 -4.49
CA ASN A 335 -39.33 9.70 -5.69
C ASN A 335 -39.32 8.48 -6.63
N GLY A 336 -40.50 7.91 -6.90
CA GLY A 336 -40.69 6.64 -7.62
C GLY A 336 -40.99 5.43 -6.72
N GLY A 337 -41.18 5.65 -5.41
CA GLY A 337 -41.56 4.61 -4.45
C GLY A 337 -40.45 3.60 -4.16
N ALA A 338 -39.19 3.90 -4.48
CA ALA A 338 -38.07 3.08 -4.05
C ALA A 338 -37.86 3.28 -2.54
N SER A 339 -37.76 2.19 -1.79
CA SER A 339 -37.39 2.26 -0.38
C SER A 339 -35.89 2.54 -0.25
N MET A 340 -35.55 3.42 0.67
CA MET A 340 -34.19 3.75 1.06
C MET A 340 -34.06 3.55 2.57
N LEU A 341 -32.88 3.20 3.03
CA LEU A 341 -32.53 3.26 4.43
C LEU A 341 -31.61 4.46 4.62
N GLU A 342 -32.04 5.38 5.47
CA GLU A 342 -31.27 6.57 5.84
C GLU A 342 -30.76 6.40 7.27
N ARG A 343 -29.53 6.84 7.52
CA ARG A 343 -29.08 7.11 8.87
C ARG A 343 -28.07 8.23 8.88
N TYR A 344 -27.83 8.83 10.03
CA TYR A 344 -26.81 9.85 10.17
C TYR A 344 -25.47 9.25 10.64
N GLU A 345 -24.38 9.66 10.00
CA GLU A 345 -23.02 9.44 10.46
C GLU A 345 -22.48 10.73 11.07
N ILE A 346 -21.92 10.60 12.27
CA ILE A 346 -21.15 11.66 12.93
C ILE A 346 -19.68 11.35 12.71
N THR A 347 -18.93 12.31 12.17
CA THR A 347 -17.48 12.14 11.99
C THR A 347 -16.72 12.63 13.21
N CYS A 348 -17.12 13.76 13.79
CA CYS A 348 -16.48 14.36 14.96
C CYS A 348 -17.47 14.92 15.99
N CYS A 349 -18.61 15.50 15.58
CA CYS A 349 -19.60 16.06 16.52
C CYS A 349 -21.00 16.14 15.91
N ARG A 350 -22.07 16.23 16.71
CA ARG A 350 -23.45 16.26 16.18
C ARG A 350 -23.72 17.33 15.10
N ALA A 351 -22.92 18.40 15.07
CA ALA A 351 -23.03 19.45 14.04
C ALA A 351 -22.56 19.00 12.65
N ASP A 352 -21.76 17.94 12.55
CA ASP A 352 -21.28 17.38 11.28
C ASP A 352 -22.06 16.16 10.80
N ALA A 353 -23.18 15.85 11.47
CA ALA A 353 -23.99 14.70 11.16
C ALA A 353 -24.46 14.75 9.69
N ALA A 354 -23.97 13.82 8.87
CA ALA A 354 -24.33 13.72 7.46
C ALA A 354 -25.21 12.48 7.22
N PRO A 355 -26.27 12.58 6.39
CA PRO A 355 -27.09 11.44 6.08
C PRO A 355 -26.36 10.49 5.13
N ILE A 356 -26.25 9.23 5.56
CA ILE A 356 -25.90 8.08 4.74
C ILE A 356 -27.19 7.44 4.26
N VAL A 357 -27.39 7.42 2.94
CA VAL A 357 -28.58 6.85 2.31
C VAL A 357 -28.20 5.64 1.47
N ILE A 358 -28.87 4.51 1.72
CA ILE A 358 -28.73 3.29 0.94
C ILE A 358 -30.05 2.96 0.28
N ARG A 359 -30.03 2.86 -1.04
CA ARG A 359 -31.19 2.43 -1.82
C ARG A 359 -31.39 0.94 -1.69
N LEU A 360 -32.63 0.50 -1.57
CA LEU A 360 -32.98 -0.90 -1.59
C LEU A 360 -33.40 -1.32 -3.00
N THR A 361 -33.03 -2.53 -3.42
CA THR A 361 -33.52 -3.08 -4.71
C THR A 361 -34.99 -3.47 -4.66
N SER A 362 -35.53 -3.70 -3.46
CA SER A 362 -36.91 -4.09 -3.21
C SER A 362 -37.61 -3.07 -2.30
N ARG A 363 -38.92 -2.91 -2.48
CA ARG A 363 -39.75 -2.12 -1.56
C ARG A 363 -39.92 -2.85 -0.24
N LEU A 364 -39.78 -2.13 0.87
CA LEU A 364 -40.14 -2.63 2.19
C LEU A 364 -41.61 -2.30 2.48
N PRO A 365 -42.41 -3.25 3.00
CA PRO A 365 -43.81 -3.02 3.38
C PRO A 365 -43.90 -2.29 4.73
N LEU A 366 -43.14 -1.20 4.89
CA LEU A 366 -43.04 -0.42 6.11
C LEU A 366 -43.38 1.05 5.84
N ILE A 367 -43.77 1.75 6.90
CA ILE A 367 -44.02 3.20 6.86
C ILE A 367 -42.70 3.97 6.99
N ASP A 368 -42.67 5.18 6.45
CA ASP A 368 -41.50 6.05 6.56
C ASP A 368 -41.20 6.37 8.03
N GLY A 369 -39.91 6.47 8.37
CA GLY A 369 -39.41 6.64 9.73
C GLY A 369 -39.29 5.33 10.54
N THR A 370 -39.80 4.20 10.04
CA THR A 370 -39.62 2.90 10.73
C THR A 370 -38.14 2.52 10.79
N TRP A 371 -37.64 2.20 11.97
CA TRP A 371 -36.28 1.69 12.14
C TRP A 371 -36.15 0.24 11.71
N VAL A 372 -35.16 -0.05 10.88
CA VAL A 372 -34.94 -1.38 10.29
C VAL A 372 -33.47 -1.74 10.41
N ALA A 373 -33.21 -2.95 10.90
CA ALA A 373 -31.95 -3.64 10.73
C ALA A 373 -32.03 -4.52 9.49
N ALA A 374 -31.25 -4.20 8.46
CA ALA A 374 -31.22 -4.88 7.18
C ALA A 374 -29.83 -5.46 6.92
N SER A 375 -29.78 -6.66 6.35
CA SER A 375 -28.56 -7.24 5.81
C SER A 375 -28.79 -7.71 4.38
N GLY A 376 -27.77 -7.59 3.55
CA GLY A 376 -27.88 -7.93 2.14
C GLY A 376 -26.55 -7.87 1.42
N VAL A 377 -26.62 -7.88 0.09
CA VAL A 377 -25.47 -7.76 -0.80
C VAL A 377 -25.63 -6.50 -1.63
N LEU A 378 -24.61 -5.65 -1.70
CA LEU A 378 -24.61 -4.48 -2.56
C LEU A 378 -24.62 -4.92 -4.03
N ALA A 379 -25.44 -4.27 -4.83
CA ALA A 379 -25.59 -4.53 -6.25
C ALA A 379 -25.44 -3.21 -7.03
N SER A 380 -24.89 -3.30 -8.23
CA SER A 380 -24.86 -2.17 -9.15
C SER A 380 -26.28 -1.84 -9.63
N SER A 381 -26.62 -0.56 -9.64
CA SER A 381 -27.87 -0.04 -10.21
C SER A 381 -27.56 1.16 -11.11
N ALA A 382 -28.53 1.55 -11.94
CA ALA A 382 -28.40 2.72 -12.81
C ALA A 382 -28.11 4.04 -12.06
N ARG A 383 -28.37 4.09 -10.74
CA ARG A 383 -28.16 5.28 -9.89
C ARG A 383 -27.11 5.05 -8.79
N GLY A 384 -26.16 4.13 -9.01
CA GLY A 384 -25.11 3.79 -8.05
C GLY A 384 -25.36 2.46 -7.34
N LEU A 385 -24.82 2.31 -6.12
CA LEU A 385 -24.98 1.07 -5.34
C LEU A 385 -26.37 1.00 -4.69
N ALA A 386 -26.97 -0.19 -4.73
CA ALA A 386 -28.21 -0.50 -4.03
C ALA A 386 -28.03 -1.78 -3.22
N LEU A 387 -28.62 -1.85 -2.03
CA LEU A 387 -28.62 -3.05 -1.20
C LEU A 387 -29.70 -4.02 -1.71
N ARG A 388 -29.25 -5.16 -2.23
CA ARG A 388 -30.11 -6.31 -2.47
C ARG A 388 -30.35 -7.00 -1.14
N LEU A 389 -31.52 -6.75 -0.57
CA LEU A 389 -31.94 -7.26 0.73
C LEU A 389 -31.88 -8.79 0.77
N GLY A 390 -31.19 -9.33 1.78
CA GLY A 390 -31.22 -10.74 2.14
C GLY A 390 -32.16 -10.98 3.32
N GLN A 391 -31.96 -10.25 4.42
CA GLN A 391 -32.80 -10.31 5.62
C GLN A 391 -33.04 -8.90 6.16
N TRP A 392 -34.20 -8.68 6.76
CA TRP A 392 -34.49 -7.44 7.49
C TRP A 392 -35.40 -7.71 8.67
N LYS A 393 -35.33 -6.84 9.67
CA LYS A 393 -36.21 -6.85 10.84
C LYS A 393 -36.47 -5.41 11.27
N ALA A 394 -37.73 -5.09 11.55
CA ALA A 394 -38.08 -3.84 12.22
C ALA A 394 -37.53 -3.88 13.65
N VAL A 395 -36.84 -2.81 14.06
CA VAL A 395 -36.21 -2.70 15.38
C VAL A 395 -36.75 -1.47 16.10
N ALA A 396 -36.66 -1.47 17.43
CA ALA A 396 -36.94 -0.27 18.19
C ALA A 396 -35.92 0.83 17.81
N PRO A 397 -36.32 2.12 17.82
CA PRO A 397 -35.38 3.21 17.68
C PRO A 397 -34.24 3.08 18.71
N PRO A 398 -32.97 3.22 18.31
CA PRO A 398 -31.87 3.20 19.26
C PRO A 398 -31.98 4.37 20.23
N ALA A 399 -31.53 4.18 21.48
CA ALA A 399 -31.57 5.23 22.50
C ALA A 399 -30.77 6.49 22.09
N ASP A 400 -29.70 6.30 21.31
CA ASP A 400 -29.00 7.37 20.61
C ASP A 400 -28.97 7.02 19.11
N PRO A 401 -29.58 7.84 18.22
CA PRO A 401 -29.58 7.63 16.77
C PRO A 401 -28.21 7.86 16.12
N PHE A 402 -27.15 8.02 16.90
CA PHE A 402 -25.78 8.13 16.41
C PHE A 402 -24.85 7.03 16.97
N VAL A 403 -25.30 6.25 17.96
CA VAL A 403 -24.51 5.18 18.59
C VAL A 403 -25.10 3.82 18.24
N TYR A 404 -24.35 3.05 17.44
CA TYR A 404 -24.80 1.76 16.92
C TYR A 404 -23.86 0.65 17.39
N ARG A 405 -24.41 -0.42 17.98
CA ARG A 405 -23.68 -1.62 18.42
C ARG A 405 -23.96 -2.80 17.52
#